data_AF-A0AAX1T521-F1
#
_entry.id   AF-A0AAX1T521-F1
#
_cell.length_a   1.000
_cell.length_b   1.000
_cell.length_c   1.000
_cell.angle_alpha   90.00
_cell.angle_beta   90.00
_cell.angle_gamma   90.00
#
_symmetry.space_group_name_H-M   'P 1'
#
loop_
_entity.id
_entity.type
_entity.pdbx_description
1 polymer ?
#
loop_
_entity_poly.entity_id
_entity_poly.type
_entity_poly.pdbx_seq_one_letter_code
_entity_poly.pdbx_strand_id
1 'polypeptide(L)'
;MNQISFEDLFEEEKEKVEVAEVCKVPAPLSPLQKDILELIDSEEISALELCERLIRSGKIPDERFTTNKPKAYGQVCLLLEGFVTEGKLIFIKDDEKRDRVYKLKEEV
;
A
#
# COMPACT_ATOMS: atom_id res chain seq x y z
N MET A 1 5.93 -30.30 13.57
CA MET A 1 5.99 -29.40 12.40
C MET A 1 5.21 -28.16 12.79
N ASN A 2 5.88 -27.04 13.07
CA ASN A 2 5.19 -25.81 13.44
C ASN A 2 4.64 -25.19 12.16
N GLN A 3 3.34 -25.32 11.97
CA GLN A 3 2.60 -24.63 10.92
C GLN A 3 2.38 -23.20 11.41
N ILE A 4 3.18 -22.27 10.91
CA ILE A 4 3.03 -20.84 11.17
C ILE A 4 1.81 -20.40 10.36
N SER A 5 0.79 -19.82 11.01
CA SER A 5 -0.39 -19.27 10.32
C SER A 5 0.03 -18.00 9.57
N PHE A 6 -0.60 -17.69 8.43
CA PHE A 6 -0.33 -16.42 7.72
C PHE A 6 -0.63 -15.20 8.61
N GLU A 7 -1.54 -15.34 9.58
CA GLU A 7 -1.81 -14.35 10.63
C GLU A 7 -0.62 -14.14 11.60
N ASP A 8 0.13 -15.19 11.95
CA ASP A 8 1.26 -15.10 12.89
C ASP A 8 2.45 -14.30 12.31
N LEU A 9 2.60 -14.29 10.97
CA LEU A 9 3.65 -13.50 10.31
C LEU A 9 3.41 -11.99 10.41
N PHE A 10 2.17 -11.57 10.67
CA PHE A 10 1.79 -10.15 10.82
C PHE A 10 1.65 -9.72 12.29
N GLU A 11 1.61 -10.65 13.25
CA GLU A 11 1.57 -10.33 14.68
C GLU A 11 2.95 -9.90 15.22
N GLU A 12 4.05 -10.39 14.65
CA GLU A 12 5.40 -9.89 15.01
C GLU A 12 5.61 -8.40 14.65
N GLU A 13 4.84 -7.84 13.71
CA GLU A 13 4.82 -6.38 13.49
C GLU A 13 3.88 -5.64 14.45
N LYS A 14 2.82 -6.28 14.96
CA LYS A 14 1.89 -5.66 15.92
C LYS A 14 2.49 -5.49 17.31
N GLU A 15 3.33 -6.42 17.77
CA GLU A 15 3.90 -6.36 19.13
C GLU A 15 4.92 -5.22 19.29
N LYS A 16 5.48 -4.68 18.20
CA LYS A 16 6.27 -3.43 18.24
C LYS A 16 5.42 -2.17 18.33
N VAL A 17 4.12 -2.24 18.04
CA VAL A 17 3.22 -1.08 17.98
C VAL A 17 2.56 -0.80 19.34
N GLU A 18 2.47 -1.79 20.24
CA GLU A 18 1.78 -1.64 21.53
C GLU A 18 2.47 -0.67 22.52
N VAL A 19 3.74 -0.28 22.29
CA VAL A 19 4.44 0.70 23.14
C VAL A 19 4.19 2.16 22.69
N ALA A 20 3.50 2.37 21.57
CA ALA A 20 3.28 3.70 20.99
C ALA A 20 1.87 4.28 21.23
N GLU A 21 1.11 3.77 22.20
CA GLU A 21 -0.23 4.32 22.55
C GLU A 21 -0.21 5.64 23.34
N VAL A 22 0.88 6.40 23.31
CA VAL A 22 0.91 7.77 23.86
C VAL A 22 1.59 8.69 22.86
N CYS A 23 0.82 9.19 21.89
CA CYS A 23 0.81 10.58 21.39
C CYS A 23 0.13 10.62 20.01
N LYS A 24 -0.74 11.61 19.81
CA LYS A 24 -1.32 12.00 18.50
C LYS A 24 -0.25 12.60 17.57
N VAL A 25 0.82 11.87 17.29
CA VAL A 25 1.79 12.24 16.26
C VAL A 25 1.62 11.24 15.12
N PRO A 26 1.32 11.68 13.88
CA PRO A 26 1.26 10.75 12.77
C PRO A 26 2.61 10.04 12.69
N ALA A 27 2.58 8.71 12.71
CA ALA A 27 3.78 7.90 12.55
C ALA A 27 4.52 8.34 11.28
N PRO A 28 5.86 8.42 11.29
CA PRO A 28 6.60 8.82 10.11
C PRO A 28 6.32 7.84 8.98
N LEU A 29 5.97 8.38 7.80
CA LEU A 29 5.73 7.55 6.61
C LEU A 29 6.95 6.68 6.30
N SER A 30 6.70 5.41 6.00
CA SER A 30 7.73 4.49 5.50
C SER A 30 8.28 4.97 4.16
N PRO A 31 9.50 4.56 3.76
CA PRO A 31 10.07 4.92 2.46
C PRO A 31 9.12 4.57 1.31
N LEU A 32 8.52 3.37 1.34
CA LEU A 32 7.57 2.93 0.32
C LEU A 32 6.30 3.78 0.32
N GLN A 33 5.78 4.17 1.49
CA GLN A 33 4.62 5.06 1.58
C GLN A 33 4.90 6.42 0.92
N LYS A 34 6.10 6.98 1.10
CA LYS A 34 6.51 8.23 0.45
C LYS A 34 6.62 8.05 -1.06
N ASP A 35 7.30 7.00 -1.51
CA ASP A 35 7.45 6.69 -2.93
C ASP A 35 6.08 6.51 -3.62
N ILE A 36 5.10 5.90 -2.94
CA ILE A 36 3.73 5.77 -3.43
C ILE A 36 3.09 7.15 -3.60
N LEU A 37 3.12 8.00 -2.58
CA LEU A 37 2.51 9.33 -2.64
C LEU A 37 3.17 10.23 -3.69
N GLU A 38 4.49 10.10 -3.91
CA GLU A 38 5.22 10.83 -4.95
C GLU A 38 4.83 10.41 -6.38
N LEU A 39 4.35 9.17 -6.56
CA LEU A 39 3.93 8.63 -7.86
C LEU A 39 2.46 8.92 -8.20
N ILE A 40 1.66 9.33 -7.22
CA ILE A 40 0.26 9.71 -7.41
C ILE A 40 0.23 11.21 -7.72
N ASP A 41 -0.17 11.54 -8.94
CA ASP A 41 -0.39 12.92 -9.38
C ASP A 41 -1.87 13.31 -9.20
N SER A 42 -2.30 14.41 -9.84
CA SER A 42 -3.70 14.84 -9.83
C SER A 42 -4.62 13.95 -10.67
N GLU A 43 -4.08 13.03 -11.45
CA GLU A 43 -4.87 12.09 -12.26
C GLU A 43 -5.22 10.83 -11.46
N GLU A 44 -6.15 10.05 -12.01
CA GLU A 44 -6.48 8.75 -11.46
C GLU A 44 -5.37 7.75 -11.79
N ILE A 45 -4.95 6.97 -10.81
CA ILE A 45 -3.94 5.93 -10.99
C ILE A 45 -4.43 4.60 -10.43
N SER A 46 -4.16 3.53 -11.17
CA SER A 46 -4.49 2.19 -10.73
C SER A 46 -3.39 1.58 -9.86
N ALA A 47 -3.76 0.70 -8.94
CA ALA A 47 -2.82 0.03 -8.05
C ALA A 47 -1.83 -0.84 -8.85
N LEU A 48 -2.27 -1.46 -9.96
CA LEU A 48 -1.35 -2.17 -10.85
C LEU A 48 -0.34 -1.22 -11.50
N GLU A 49 -0.79 -0.12 -12.11
CA GLU A 49 0.10 0.85 -12.74
C GLU A 49 1.11 1.41 -11.73
N LEU A 50 0.67 1.71 -10.51
CA LEU A 50 1.53 2.15 -9.43
C LEU A 50 2.60 1.10 -9.09
N CYS A 51 2.23 -0.19 -9.01
CA CYS A 51 3.20 -1.27 -8.83
C CYS A 51 4.21 -1.32 -9.97
N GLU A 52 3.77 -1.21 -11.23
CA GLU A 52 4.68 -1.24 -12.39
C GLU A 52 5.66 -0.06 -12.36
N ARG A 53 5.22 1.14 -11.95
CA ARG A 53 6.10 2.30 -11.76
C ARG A 53 7.11 2.10 -10.63
N LEU A 54 6.68 1.53 -9.51
CA LEU A 54 7.56 1.21 -8.38
C LEU A 54 8.61 0.14 -8.75
N ILE A 55 8.22 -0.90 -9.49
CA ILE A 55 9.13 -1.93 -10.00
C ILE A 55 10.16 -1.30 -10.95
N ARG A 56 9.71 -0.52 -11.92
CA ARG A 56 10.58 0.17 -12.89
C ARG A 56 11.57 1.11 -12.22
N SER A 57 11.18 1.71 -11.11
CA SER A 57 12.00 2.62 -10.31
C SER A 57 12.88 1.90 -9.28
N GLY A 58 12.84 0.56 -9.23
CA GLY A 58 13.61 -0.27 -8.30
C GLY A 58 13.18 -0.14 -6.83
N LYS A 59 11.97 0.37 -6.56
CA LYS A 59 11.44 0.58 -5.21
C LYS A 59 10.84 -0.69 -4.60
N ILE A 60 10.37 -1.60 -5.45
CA ILE A 60 9.89 -2.94 -5.08
C ILE A 60 10.46 -3.97 -6.06
N PRO A 61 10.63 -5.23 -5.65
CA PRO A 61 11.15 -6.27 -6.53
C PRO A 61 10.13 -6.66 -7.62
N ASP A 62 10.62 -7.00 -8.81
CA ASP A 62 9.82 -7.54 -9.92
C ASP A 62 9.49 -9.03 -9.71
N GLU A 63 9.01 -9.37 -8.52
CA GLU A 63 8.54 -10.72 -8.23
C GLU A 63 7.05 -10.83 -8.56
N ARG A 64 6.70 -11.83 -9.37
CA ARG A 64 5.33 -12.02 -9.86
C ARG A 64 4.79 -13.40 -9.52
N PHE A 65 3.46 -13.49 -9.41
CA PHE A 65 2.75 -14.77 -9.44
C PHE A 65 2.70 -15.32 -10.87
N THR A 66 2.29 -16.58 -11.02
CA THR A 66 2.06 -17.19 -12.35
C THR A 66 0.99 -16.47 -13.18
N THR A 67 0.13 -15.68 -12.54
CA THR A 67 -0.85 -14.80 -13.17
C THR A 67 -0.26 -13.47 -13.68
N ASN A 68 1.07 -13.32 -13.63
CA ASN A 68 1.82 -12.10 -13.97
C ASN A 68 1.55 -10.88 -13.06
N LYS A 69 0.75 -11.03 -12.02
CA LYS A 69 0.47 -9.98 -11.04
C LYS A 69 1.66 -9.80 -10.09
N PRO A 70 2.11 -8.56 -9.81
CA PRO A 70 3.17 -8.30 -8.83
C PRO A 70 2.81 -8.87 -7.46
N LYS A 71 3.75 -9.56 -6.80
CA LYS A 71 3.54 -10.07 -5.44
C LYS A 71 3.31 -8.95 -4.43
N ALA A 72 3.95 -7.79 -4.66
CA ALA A 72 3.79 -6.59 -3.85
C ALA A 72 2.41 -5.92 -3.99
N TYR A 73 1.58 -6.32 -4.97
CA TYR A 73 0.28 -5.68 -5.21
C TYR A 73 -0.61 -5.65 -3.96
N GLY A 74 -0.66 -6.75 -3.20
CA GLY A 74 -1.47 -6.81 -1.97
C GLY A 74 -1.01 -5.79 -0.93
N GLN A 75 0.30 -5.68 -0.71
CA GLN A 75 0.90 -4.70 0.20
C GLN A 75 0.61 -3.26 -0.26
N VAL A 76 0.76 -2.98 -1.56
CA VAL A 76 0.46 -1.66 -2.13
C VAL A 76 -1.01 -1.29 -1.93
N CYS A 77 -1.95 -2.21 -2.19
CA CYS A 77 -3.37 -1.98 -1.91
C CYS A 77 -3.65 -1.65 -0.45
N LEU A 78 -3.02 -2.34 0.51
CA LEU A 78 -3.18 -2.07 1.94
C LEU A 78 -2.67 -0.66 2.30
N LEU A 79 -1.54 -0.24 1.74
CA LEU A 79 -1.02 1.11 1.96
C LEU A 79 -1.94 2.19 1.38
N LEU A 80 -2.50 1.95 0.18
CA LEU A 80 -3.46 2.84 -0.45
C LEU A 80 -4.76 2.95 0.35
N GLU A 81 -5.27 1.83 0.90
CA GLU A 81 -6.40 1.83 1.82
C GLU A 81 -6.11 2.66 3.09
N GLY A 82 -4.90 2.54 3.66
CA GLY A 82 -4.45 3.39 4.76
C GLY A 82 -4.46 4.88 4.42
N PHE A 83 -4.06 5.26 3.20
CA PHE A 83 -4.14 6.65 2.78
C PHE A 83 -5.56 7.15 2.53
N VAL A 84 -6.48 6.26 2.14
CA VAL A 84 -7.91 6.60 2.03
C VAL A 84 -8.51 6.83 3.42
N THR A 85 -8.18 6.00 4.41
CA THR A 85 -8.66 6.17 5.79
C THR A 85 -8.08 7.42 6.46
N GLU A 86 -6.82 7.77 6.14
CA GLU A 86 -6.19 9.03 6.53
C GLU A 86 -6.74 10.25 5.77
N GLY A 87 -7.56 10.05 4.73
CA GLY A 87 -8.12 11.12 3.93
C GLY A 87 -7.14 11.79 2.98
N LYS A 88 -6.02 11.16 2.64
CA LYS A 88 -5.04 11.64 1.65
C LYS A 88 -5.42 11.26 0.21
N LEU A 89 -6.08 10.10 0.06
CA LEU A 89 -6.53 9.58 -1.23
C LEU A 89 -8.05 9.40 -1.25
N ILE A 90 -8.59 9.37 -2.47
CA ILE A 90 -9.97 8.99 -2.76
C ILE A 90 -9.93 7.66 -3.51
N PHE A 91 -10.68 6.68 -3.01
CA PHE A 91 -10.95 5.45 -3.75
C PHE A 91 -12.01 5.71 -4.83
N ILE A 92 -11.69 5.42 -6.09
CA ILE A 92 -12.54 5.72 -7.24
C ILE A 92 -13.40 4.51 -7.63
N LYS A 93 -12.75 3.36 -7.88
CA LYS A 93 -13.44 2.13 -8.33
C LYS A 93 -12.61 0.86 -8.12
N ASP A 94 -13.30 -0.26 -8.07
CA ASP A 94 -12.75 -1.61 -8.19
C ASP A 94 -13.17 -2.18 -9.56
N ASP A 95 -12.18 -2.51 -10.40
CA ASP A 95 -12.41 -3.09 -11.73
C ASP A 95 -12.49 -4.62 -11.62
N GLU A 96 -13.67 -5.12 -11.24
CA GLU A 96 -14.00 -6.55 -11.15
C GLU A 96 -12.96 -7.41 -10.39
N LYS A 97 -12.40 -6.88 -9.29
CA LYS A 97 -11.32 -7.50 -8.48
C LYS A 97 -9.98 -7.65 -9.22
N ARG A 98 -9.86 -7.12 -10.44
CA ARG A 98 -8.61 -7.15 -11.22
C ARG A 98 -7.66 -6.06 -10.78
N ASP A 99 -8.20 -4.84 -10.65
CA ASP A 99 -7.45 -3.64 -10.30
C ASP A 99 -8.29 -2.66 -9.49
N ARG A 100 -7.63 -1.73 -8.81
CA ARG A 100 -8.27 -0.68 -8.00
C ARG A 100 -7.71 0.67 -8.38
N VAL A 101 -8.59 1.67 -8.49
CA VAL A 101 -8.21 3.01 -8.94
C VAL A 101 -8.39 4.00 -7.80
N TYR A 102 -7.38 4.86 -7.64
CA TYR A 102 -7.29 5.86 -6.60
C TYR A 102 -6.95 7.22 -7.22
N LYS A 103 -7.27 8.30 -6.51
CA LYS A 103 -6.93 9.67 -6.87
C LYS A 103 -6.42 10.41 -5.63
N LEU A 104 -5.52 11.37 -5.81
CA LEU A 104 -5.17 12.31 -4.75
C LEU A 104 -6.41 13.09 -4.29
N LYS A 105 -6.57 13.28 -2.99
CA LYS A 105 -7.58 14.20 -2.46
C LYS A 105 -7.04 15.62 -2.57
N GLU A 106 -7.69 16.45 -3.38
CA GLU A 106 -7.38 17.88 -3.44
C GLU A 106 -7.80 18.53 -2.10
N GLU A 107 -6.86 19.22 -1.45
CA GLU A 107 -7.20 20.09 -0.31
C GLU A 107 -7.91 21.33 -0.88
N VAL A 108 -9.18 21.51 -0.52
CA VAL A 108 -10.01 22.68 -0.87
C VAL A 108 -9.83 23.78 0.17
#